data_AF-A0A7Y3V557-F1
#
_entry.id   AF-A0A7Y3V557-F1
#
_cell.length_a   1.000
_cell.length_b   1.000
_cell.length_c   1.000
_cell.angle_alpha   90.00
_cell.angle_beta   90.00
_cell.angle_gamma   90.00
#
_symmetry.space_group_name_H-M   'P 1'
#
loop_
_entity.id
_entity.type
_entity.pdbx_description
1 polymer ?
#
loop_
_entity_poly.entity_id
_entity_poly.type
_entity_poly.pdbx_seq_one_letter_code
_entity_poly.pdbx_strand_id
1 'polypeptide(L)' 'MTVLTISKQYKQRPSEIIGLTNDYEAFCFDEACVYIMSKLQQEGSPKPKFIDDKDKNKTNNNDVIEWLNTNNR' A
#
# COMPACT_ATOMS: atom_id res chain seq x y z
N MET A 1 -2.91 -6.77 -10.90
CA MET A 1 -4.23 -6.14 -11.11
C MET A 1 -4.80 -5.78 -9.76
N THR A 2 -5.37 -4.58 -9.58
CA THR A 2 -5.94 -4.15 -8.29
C THR A 2 -7.46 -4.30 -8.31
N VAL A 3 -8.06 -4.51 -7.13
CA VAL A 3 -9.53 -4.64 -6.97
C VAL A 3 -10.29 -3.44 -7.55
N LEU A 4 -9.73 -2.23 -7.43
CA LEU A 4 -10.32 -0.99 -7.96
C LEU A 4 -10.42 -1.00 -9.49
N THR A 5 -9.42 -1.56 -10.19
CA THR A 5 -9.44 -1.64 -11.65
C THR A 5 -10.52 -2.61 -12.14
N ILE A 6 -10.67 -3.75 -11.47
CA ILE A 6 -11.72 -4.74 -11.79
C ILE A 6 -13.11 -4.16 -11.51
N SER A 7 -13.28 -3.51 -10.36
CA SER A 7 -14.52 -2.82 -9.99
C SER A 7 -14.98 -1.83 -11.05
N LYS A 8 -14.06 -0.99 -11.57
CA LYS A 8 -14.38 -0.07 -12.68
C LYS A 8 -14.76 -0.79 -13.96
N GLN A 9 -13.99 -1.80 -14.34
CA GLN A 9 -14.16 -2.50 -15.62
C GLN A 9 -15.52 -3.20 -15.70
N TYR A 10 -15.92 -3.87 -14.61
CA TYR A 10 -17.13 -4.68 -14.57
C TYR A 10 -18.32 -3.98 -13.90
N LYS A 11 -18.14 -2.74 -13.42
CA LYS A 11 -19.17 -1.97 -12.71
C LYS A 11 -19.77 -2.73 -11.52
N GLN A 12 -18.91 -3.44 -10.78
CA GLN A 12 -19.29 -4.19 -9.58
C GLN A 12 -18.64 -3.55 -8.35
N ARG A 13 -19.25 -3.75 -7.17
CA ARG A 13 -18.68 -3.21 -5.93
C ARG A 13 -17.38 -3.95 -5.56
N PRO A 14 -16.38 -3.25 -5.00
CA PRO A 14 -15.16 -3.89 -4.52
C PRO A 14 -15.42 -5.07 -3.58
N SER A 15 -16.38 -4.93 -2.66
CA SER A 15 -16.81 -5.97 -1.72
C SER A 15 -17.35 -7.22 -2.41
N GLU A 16 -18.12 -7.05 -3.49
CA GLU A 16 -18.67 -8.14 -4.31
C GLU A 16 -17.57 -8.90 -5.04
N ILE A 17 -16.52 -8.21 -5.49
CA ILE A 17 -15.38 -8.82 -6.20
C ILE A 17 -14.55 -9.71 -5.27
N ILE A 18 -14.39 -9.31 -4.00
CA ILE A 18 -13.65 -10.10 -3.01
C ILE A 18 -14.54 -11.08 -2.23
N GLY A 19 -15.86 -11.04 -2.45
CA GLY A 19 -16.81 -11.94 -1.83
C GLY A 19 -17.03 -11.69 -0.34
N LEU A 20 -16.99 -10.42 0.12
CA LEU A 20 -17.36 -10.09 1.50
C LEU A 20 -18.85 -10.35 1.72
N THR A 21 -19.17 -11.26 2.65
CA THR A 21 -20.55 -11.66 2.96
C THR A 21 -21.16 -10.89 4.12
N ASN A 22 -20.33 -10.27 4.96
CA ASN A 22 -20.81 -9.43 6.05
C ASN A 22 -21.15 -8.05 5.51
N ASP A 23 -22.41 -7.64 5.65
CA ASP A 23 -22.92 -6.38 5.10
C ASP A 23 -22.19 -5.14 5.63
N TYR A 24 -21.85 -5.13 6.92
CA TYR A 24 -21.16 -4.00 7.54
C TYR A 24 -19.72 -3.87 7.02
N GLU A 25 -19.00 -4.99 6.96
CA GLU A 25 -17.63 -5.01 6.45
C GLU A 25 -17.59 -4.67 4.96
N ALA A 26 -18.53 -5.20 4.17
CA ALA A 26 -18.69 -4.90 2.76
C ALA A 26 -18.91 -3.40 2.54
N PHE A 27 -19.82 -2.79 3.32
CA PHE A 27 -20.07 -1.36 3.28
C PHE A 27 -18.82 -0.53 3.58
N CYS A 28 -18.14 -0.81 4.71
CA CYS A 28 -16.93 -0.09 5.09
C CYS A 28 -15.82 -0.23 4.05
N PHE A 29 -15.68 -1.42 3.46
CA PHE A 29 -14.67 -1.67 2.43
C PHE A 29 -14.95 -0.89 1.15
N ASP A 30 -16.21 -0.88 0.69
CA ASP A 30 -16.63 -0.13 -0.50
C ASP A 30 -16.42 1.38 -0.30
N GLU A 31 -16.81 1.91 0.86
CA GLU A 31 -16.61 3.33 1.20
C GLU A 31 -15.13 3.71 1.19
N ALA A 32 -14.27 2.91 1.84
CA ALA A 32 -12.82 3.15 1.86
C ALA A 32 -12.23 3.14 0.44
N CYS A 33 -12.67 2.22 -0.41
CA CYS A 33 -12.26 2.16 -1.81
C CYS A 33 -12.66 3.42 -2.59
N VAL A 34 -13.89 3.91 -2.40
CA VAL A 34 -14.37 5.15 -3.02
C VAL A 34 -13.55 6.36 -2.54
N TYR A 35 -13.27 6.45 -1.24
CA TYR A 35 -12.46 7.53 -0.68
C TYR A 35 -11.06 7.58 -1.29
N ILE A 36 -10.35 6.44 -1.29
CA ILE A 36 -9.01 6.32 -1.87
C ILE A 36 -9.04 6.73 -3.34
N MET A 37 -10.05 6.28 -4.09
CA MET A 37 -10.15 6.60 -5.49
C MET A 37 -10.40 8.09 -5.77
N SER A 38 -11.24 8.72 -4.97
CA SER A 38 -11.45 10.17 -5.02
C SER A 38 -10.15 10.94 -4.76
N LYS A 39 -9.38 10.53 -3.75
CA LYS A 39 -8.05 11.11 -3.47
C LYS A 39 -7.05 10.89 -4.58
N LEU A 40 -7.07 9.74 -5.25
CA LEU A 40 -6.18 9.47 -6.38
C LEU A 40 -6.53 10.30 -7.64
N GLN A 41 -7.79 10.69 -7.80
CA GLN A 41 -8.28 11.45 -8.96
C GLN A 41 -8.15 12.97 -8.79
N GLN A 42 -7.98 13.46 -7.57
CA GLN A 42 -7.81 14.88 -7.28
C GLN A 42 -6.46 15.38 -7.82
N GLU A 43 -6.46 16.43 -8.66
CA GLU A 43 -5.25 17.03 -9.21
C GLU A 43 -4.30 17.52 -8.11
N GLY A 44 -3.00 17.23 -8.26
CA GLY A 44 -1.98 17.57 -7.26
C GLY A 44 -1.93 16.65 -6.04
N SER A 45 -2.76 15.59 -5.99
CA SER A 45 -2.72 14.66 -4.86
C SER A 45 -1.43 13.86 -4.80
N PRO A 46 -0.83 13.70 -3.60
CA PRO A 46 0.36 12.90 -3.44
C PRO A 46 0.07 11.45 -3.83
N LYS A 47 0.88 10.90 -4.74
CA LYS A 47 0.81 9.48 -5.08
C LYS A 47 1.14 8.67 -3.82
N PRO A 48 0.40 7.58 -3.53
CA PRO A 48 0.69 6.73 -2.39
C PRO A 48 2.13 6.22 -2.49
N LYS A 49 2.91 6.40 -1.42
CA LYS A 49 4.25 5.83 -1.32
C LYS A 49 4.13 4.45 -0.70
N PHE A 50 4.27 3.42 -1.52
CA PHE A 50 4.39 2.05 -1.04
C PHE A 50 5.84 1.82 -0.65
N ILE A 51 6.07 1.34 0.57
CA ILE A 51 7.40 0.92 1.01
C ILE A 51 7.61 -0.47 0.42
N ASP A 52 8.47 -0.60 -0.57
CA ASP A 52 8.88 -1.90 -1.06
C ASP A 52 9.77 -2.57 -0.02
N ASP A 53 9.52 -3.86 0.28
CA ASP A 53 10.34 -4.64 1.22
C ASP A 53 11.83 -4.73 0.80
N LYS A 54 12.16 -4.37 -0.45
CA LYS A 54 13.53 -4.26 -0.95
C LYS A 54 14.35 -3.18 -0.23
N ASP A 55 13.71 -2.21 0.42
CA ASP A 55 14.40 -1.15 1.15
C ASP A 55 14.65 -1.50 2.64
N LYS A 56 14.13 -2.63 3.15
CA LYS A 56 14.25 -2.99 4.57
C LYS A 56 15.61 -3.58 4.98
N ASN A 57 16.51 -3.89 4.05
CA ASN A 57 17.83 -4.46 4.36
C ASN A 57 18.95 -3.78 3.54
N LYS A 58 19.19 -2.50 3.79
CA LYS A 58 20.54 -1.94 3.63
C LYS A 58 21.18 -1.91 5.00
N THR A 59 21.75 -3.03 5.46
CA THR A 59 22.86 -2.93 6.41
C THR A 59 23.96 -2.18 5.68
N ASN A 60 24.06 -0.89 5.96
CA ASN A 60 25.11 0.00 5.55
C ASN A 60 26.42 -0.59 6.07
N ASN A 61 27.19 -1.22 5.19
CA ASN A 61 28.51 -1.81 5.49
C ASN A 61 29.44 -0.83 6.24
N ASN A 62 29.21 0.48 6.09
CA ASN A 62 29.92 1.53 6.80
C ASN A 62 29.81 1.40 8.33
N ASP A 63 28.65 1.02 8.86
CA ASP A 63 28.45 0.90 10.32
C ASP A 63 29.23 -0.29 10.90
N VAL A 64 29.33 -1.38 10.12
CA VAL A 64 30.13 -2.57 10.48
C VAL A 64 31.63 -2.23 10.43
N ILE A 65 32.07 -1.48 9.41
CA ILE A 65 33.46 -1.02 9.27
C ILE A 65 33.84 -0.06 10.42
N GLU A 66 32.95 0.85 10.79
CA GLU A 66 33.17 1.79 11.91
C GLU A 66 33.28 1.07 13.26
N TRP A 67 32.42 0.07 13.50
CA TRP A 67 32.50 -0.77 14.69
C TRP A 67 33.81 -1.57 14.74
N LEU A 68 34.24 -2.16 13.62
CA LEU A 68 35.51 -2.90 13.55
C LEU A 68 36.72 -1.99 13.82
N ASN A 69 36.73 -0.77 13.28
CA ASN A 69 37.82 0.18 13.51
C ASN A 69 37.86 0.68 14.96
N THR A 70 36.70 0.78 15.62
CA THR A 70 36.59 1.22 17.02
C THR A 70 37.08 0.15 18.00
N ASN A 71 36.85 -1.14 17.69
CA ASN A 71 37.18 -2.25 18.59
C ASN A 71 38.53 -2.94 18.28
N ASN A 72 39.22 -2.54 17.20
CA ASN A 72 40.57 -3.01 16.87
C ASN A 72 41.67 -2.02 17.34
N ARG A 73 41.37 -1.15 18.31
CA ARG A 73 42.32 -0.20 18.92
C ARG A 73 42.68 -0.59 20.34
#